data_AF-A0AA47EN53-F1
#
_entry.id   AF-A0AA47EN53-F1
#
_cell.length_a   1.000
_cell.length_b   1.000
_cell.length_c   1.000
_cell.angle_alpha   90.00
_cell.angle_beta   90.00
_cell.angle_gamma   90.00
#
_symmetry.space_group_name_H-M   'P 1'
#
loop_
_entity.id
_entity.type
_entity.pdbx_description
1 polymer ?
#
loop_
_entity_poly.entity_id
_entity_poly.type
_entity_poly.pdbx_seq_one_letter_code
_entity_poly.pdbx_strand_id
1 'polypeptide(L)'
;MIKELRESQGVYATHVVEGEINYVLIASGVLGDRIVGNPSKLRRGVHHYKELQKVYDRTNIVKMEILQVCLSAKEARNLENNYRDFYRKLEGVVVLNKYPAVCSKEYKRILNRVKVIEIKALLAEDKMKIKTLRRNMVVILH
;
A
#
# COMPACT_ATOMS: atom_id res chain seq x y z
N MET A 1 10.80 15.47 14.13
CA MET A 1 11.01 15.03 12.74
C MET A 1 10.50 13.62 12.40
N ILE A 2 11.10 12.51 12.87
CA ILE A 2 10.65 11.14 12.46
C ILE A 2 9.23 10.81 12.96
N LYS A 3 8.88 11.25 14.17
CA LYS A 3 7.54 11.03 14.73
C LYS A 3 6.45 11.82 13.99
N GLU A 4 6.74 13.08 13.64
CA GLU A 4 5.82 13.93 12.87
C GLU A 4 5.54 13.36 11.49
N LEU A 5 6.56 12.82 10.80
CA LEU A 5 6.39 12.15 9.51
C LEU A 5 5.50 10.91 9.60
N ARG A 6 5.54 10.17 10.72
CA ARG A 6 4.74 8.94 10.86
C ARG A 6 3.24 9.20 10.85
N GLU A 7 2.82 10.30 11.46
CA GLU A 7 1.41 10.67 11.61
C GLU A 7 0.96 11.65 10.53
N SER A 8 1.90 12.23 9.79
CA SER A 8 1.61 13.19 8.72
C SER A 8 0.95 12.53 7.52
N GLN A 9 -0.13 13.17 7.06
CA GLN A 9 -0.70 12.94 5.75
C GLN A 9 0.15 13.66 4.69
N GLY A 10 0.44 12.97 3.59
CA GLY A 10 1.28 13.51 2.52
C GLY A 10 1.13 12.77 1.19
N VAL A 11 1.98 13.14 0.23
CA VAL A 11 2.09 12.49 -1.09
C VAL A 11 3.47 11.83 -1.19
N TYR A 12 3.51 10.63 -1.73
CA TYR A 12 4.73 9.85 -1.92
C TYR A 12 4.72 9.16 -3.28
N ALA A 13 5.91 8.80 -3.75
CA ALA A 13 6.12 7.98 -4.94
C ALA A 13 6.82 6.67 -4.55
N THR A 14 6.36 5.58 -5.16
CA THR A 14 6.99 4.25 -5.07
C THR A 14 7.62 3.95 -6.42
N HIS A 15 8.95 3.84 -6.44
CA HIS A 15 9.76 3.62 -7.62
C HIS A 15 10.22 2.18 -7.68
N VAL A 16 10.06 1.55 -8.83
CA VAL A 16 10.67 0.27 -9.15
C VAL A 16 11.44 0.46 -10.46
N VAL A 17 12.75 0.23 -10.42
CA VAL A 17 13.66 0.57 -11.52
C VAL A 17 14.06 -0.71 -12.25
N GLU A 18 13.88 -0.72 -13.57
CA GLU A 18 14.27 -1.80 -14.48
C GLU A 18 15.15 -1.21 -15.59
N GLY A 19 16.47 -1.38 -15.46
CA GLY A 19 17.43 -0.73 -16.36
C GLY A 19 17.32 0.80 -16.27
N GLU A 20 17.04 1.45 -17.40
CA GLU A 20 16.86 2.91 -17.50
C GLU A 20 15.41 3.36 -17.26
N ILE A 21 14.47 2.42 -17.13
CA ILE A 21 13.04 2.73 -16.96
C ILE A 21 12.69 2.73 -15.47
N ASN A 22 12.07 3.82 -15.03
CA ASN A 22 11.56 4.01 -13.67
C ASN A 22 10.04 3.89 -13.66
N TYR A 23 9.53 2.80 -13.10
CA TYR A 23 8.10 2.58 -12.92
C TYR A 23 7.65 3.21 -11.61
N VAL A 24 6.78 4.21 -11.71
CA VAL A 24 6.39 5.06 -10.58
C VAL A 24 4.92 4.90 -10.26
N LEU A 25 4.62 4.61 -9.00
CA LEU A 25 3.27 4.71 -8.44
C LEU A 25 3.23 5.88 -7.46
N ILE A 26 2.39 6.87 -7.74
CA ILE A 26 2.20 8.06 -6.90
C ILE A 26 0.93 7.88 -6.08
N ALA A 27 1.01 8.11 -4.78
CA ALA A 27 -0.14 7.97 -3.91
C ALA A 27 -0.05 8.92 -2.71
N SER A 28 -1.20 9.19 -2.10
CA SER A 28 -1.30 9.94 -0.85
C SER A 28 -1.78 9.07 0.30
N GLY A 29 -1.44 9.48 1.52
CA GLY A 29 -1.85 8.81 2.76
C GLY A 29 -1.01 9.23 3.96
N VAL A 30 -1.30 8.63 5.12
CA VAL A 30 -0.48 8.74 6.32
C VAL A 30 0.88 8.07 6.05
N LEU A 31 1.95 8.87 6.05
CA LEU A 31 3.24 8.47 5.49
C LEU A 31 3.92 7.35 6.29
N GLY A 32 3.77 7.32 7.62
CA GLY A 32 4.35 6.27 8.46
C GLY A 32 3.94 4.86 8.03
N ASP A 33 2.64 4.66 7.78
CA ASP A 33 2.09 3.38 7.33
C ASP A 33 2.47 3.06 5.89
N ARG A 34 2.54 4.07 5.03
CA ARG A 34 2.76 3.87 3.58
C ARG A 34 4.22 3.58 3.25
N ILE A 35 5.15 4.29 3.87
CA ILE A 35 6.60 4.12 3.65
C ILE A 35 7.06 2.71 4.05
N VAL A 36 6.55 2.17 5.15
CA VAL A 36 6.89 0.82 5.61
C VAL A 36 6.01 -0.24 4.92
N GLY A 37 4.72 0.05 4.78
CA GLY A 37 3.71 -0.91 4.33
C GLY A 37 3.84 -1.29 2.85
N ASN A 38 4.15 -0.35 1.96
CA ASN A 38 4.21 -0.65 0.53
C ASN A 38 5.40 -1.57 0.18
N PRO A 39 6.65 -1.28 0.58
CA PRO A 39 7.77 -2.21 0.36
C PRO A 39 7.51 -3.59 0.98
N SER A 40 6.92 -3.64 2.18
CA SER A 40 6.56 -4.91 2.84
C SER A 40 5.51 -5.72 2.06
N LYS A 41 4.54 -5.05 1.43
CA LYS A 41 3.55 -5.72 0.57
C LYS A 41 4.17 -6.23 -0.73
N LEU A 42 5.07 -5.45 -1.33
CA LEU A 42 5.81 -5.85 -2.54
C LEU A 42 6.67 -7.10 -2.26
N ARG A 43 7.47 -7.09 -1.18
CA ARG A 43 8.27 -8.26 -0.77
C ARG A 43 7.46 -9.53 -0.52
N ARG A 44 6.20 -9.40 -0.10
CA ARG A 44 5.30 -10.54 0.16
C ARG A 44 4.47 -10.96 -1.05
N GLY A 45 4.56 -10.29 -2.19
CA GLY A 45 3.75 -10.59 -3.37
C GLY A 45 2.27 -10.16 -3.26
N VAL A 46 1.93 -9.32 -2.28
CA VAL A 46 0.52 -8.96 -1.96
C VAL A 46 0.18 -7.50 -2.25
N HIS A 47 1.00 -6.81 -3.05
CA HIS A 47 0.69 -5.44 -3.42
C HIS A 47 -0.56 -5.39 -4.32
N HIS A 48 -1.42 -4.41 -4.07
CA HIS A 48 -2.69 -4.23 -4.76
C HIS A 48 -2.50 -3.79 -6.22
N TYR A 49 -1.52 -2.92 -6.50
CA TYR A 49 -1.11 -2.62 -7.87
C TYR A 49 -0.29 -3.78 -8.44
N LYS A 50 -0.94 -4.61 -9.25
CA LYS A 50 -0.33 -5.82 -9.85
C LYS A 50 0.76 -5.50 -10.86
N GLU A 51 0.66 -4.38 -11.58
CA GLU A 51 1.72 -3.96 -12.50
C GLU A 51 3.00 -3.59 -11.75
N LEU A 52 2.89 -2.83 -10.66
CA LEU A 52 4.03 -2.51 -9.79
C LEU A 52 4.65 -3.79 -9.20
N GLN A 53 3.81 -4.74 -8.74
CA GLN A 53 4.26 -6.03 -8.23
C GLN A 53 5.04 -6.82 -9.30
N LYS A 54 4.51 -6.91 -10.52
CA LYS A 54 5.17 -7.63 -11.63
C LYS A 54 6.56 -7.08 -11.96
N VAL A 55 6.73 -5.75 -11.96
CA VAL A 55 8.05 -5.13 -12.20
C VAL A 55 8.97 -5.38 -10.99
N TYR A 56 8.42 -5.27 -9.77
CA TYR A 56 9.19 -5.53 -8.56
C TYR A 56 9.69 -6.98 -8.50
N ASP A 57 8.87 -7.96 -8.87
CA ASP A 57 9.24 -9.39 -8.82
C ASP A 57 10.44 -9.72 -9.74
N ARG A 58 10.65 -8.92 -10.81
CA ARG A 58 11.80 -9.07 -11.71
C ARG A 58 13.06 -8.37 -11.22
N THR A 59 12.90 -7.23 -10.56
CA THR A 59 14.02 -6.32 -10.22
C THR A 59 14.46 -6.45 -8.77
N ASN A 60 13.53 -6.74 -7.86
CA ASN A 60 13.67 -6.69 -6.41
C ASN A 60 14.19 -5.36 -5.85
N ILE A 61 14.09 -4.27 -6.63
CA ILE A 61 14.55 -2.93 -6.25
C ILE A 61 13.33 -2.04 -6.09
N VAL A 62 13.17 -1.46 -4.89
CA VAL A 62 12.13 -0.47 -4.61
C VAL A 62 12.72 0.72 -3.86
N LYS A 63 12.39 1.92 -4.31
CA LYS A 63 12.69 3.17 -3.61
C LYS A 63 11.39 3.90 -3.27
N MET A 64 11.31 4.44 -2.06
CA MET A 64 10.23 5.31 -1.63
C MET A 64 10.73 6.75 -1.65
N GLU A 65 9.95 7.66 -2.22
CA GLU A 65 10.22 9.10 -2.23
C GLU A 65 9.04 9.83 -1.59
N ILE A 66 9.32 10.75 -0.66
CA ILE A 66 8.30 11.62 -0.07
C ILE A 66 8.30 12.90 -0.88
N LEU A 67 7.15 13.26 -1.45
CA LEU A 67 7.02 14.43 -2.33
C LEU A 67 6.54 15.67 -1.55
N GLN A 68 5.58 15.48 -0.65
CA GLN A 68 5.01 16.55 0.16
C GLN A 68 4.45 16.00 1.47
N VAL A 69 4.53 16.79 2.55
CA VAL A 69 4.11 16.43 3.91
C VAL A 69 3.17 17.49 4.50
N CYS A 70 2.58 17.18 5.66
CA CYS A 70 1.72 18.09 6.43
C CYS A 70 0.51 18.63 5.65
N LEU A 71 -0.14 17.74 4.89
CA LEU A 71 -1.31 18.09 4.07
C LEU A 71 -2.60 17.60 4.71
N SER A 72 -3.72 18.28 4.45
CA SER A 72 -5.02 17.64 4.60
C SER A 72 -5.20 16.49 3.59
N ALA A 73 -6.12 15.57 3.88
CA ALA A 73 -6.41 14.46 2.96
C ALA A 73 -6.87 14.95 1.56
N LYS A 74 -7.63 16.06 1.52
CA LYS A 74 -8.11 16.67 0.28
C LYS A 74 -6.97 17.28 -0.52
N GLU A 75 -6.10 18.05 0.13
CA GLU A 75 -4.92 18.64 -0.52
C GLU A 75 -3.98 17.56 -1.07
N ALA A 76 -3.72 16.52 -0.29
CA ALA A 76 -2.88 15.41 -0.70
C ALA A 76 -3.43 14.70 -1.96
N ARG A 77 -4.76 14.59 -2.09
CA ARG A 77 -5.40 13.98 -3.27
C ARG A 77 -5.30 14.86 -4.53
N ASN A 78 -5.45 16.17 -4.37
CA ASN A 78 -5.26 17.11 -5.48
C ASN A 78 -3.80 17.11 -5.95
N LEU A 79 -2.86 17.16 -5.01
CA LEU A 79 -1.43 17.10 -5.32
C LEU A 79 -1.01 15.76 -5.91
N GLU A 80 -1.61 14.63 -5.50
CA GLU A 80 -1.38 13.33 -6.12
C GLU A 80 -1.60 13.36 -7.65
N ASN A 81 -2.65 14.05 -8.12
CA ASN A 81 -2.88 14.20 -9.56
C ASN A 81 -1.83 15.10 -10.22
N ASN A 82 -1.48 16.23 -9.60
CA ASN A 82 -0.46 17.14 -10.12
C ASN A 82 0.91 16.46 -10.28
N TYR A 83 1.34 15.70 -9.26
CA TYR A 83 2.59 14.95 -9.34
C TYR A 83 2.54 13.86 -10.42
N ARG A 84 1.40 13.20 -10.63
CA ARG A 84 1.29 12.21 -11.71
C ARG A 84 1.52 12.83 -13.07
N ASP A 85 0.94 14.00 -13.30
CA ASP A 85 1.11 14.70 -14.57
C ASP A 85 2.52 15.27 -14.73
N PHE A 86 3.18 15.63 -13.63
CA PHE A 86 4.61 15.95 -13.63
C PHE A 86 5.47 14.74 -14.03
N TYR A 87 5.33 13.60 -13.34
CA TYR A 87 6.15 12.41 -13.61
C TYR A 87 5.90 11.83 -15.01
N ARG A 88 4.69 11.96 -15.58
CA ARG A 88 4.40 11.53 -16.96
C ARG A 88 5.19 12.29 -18.02
N LYS A 89 5.69 13.48 -17.71
CA LYS A 89 6.50 14.32 -18.61
C LYS A 89 7.99 14.01 -18.53
N LEU A 90 8.41 13.21 -17.55
CA LEU A 90 9.82 12.85 -17.37
C LEU A 90 10.18 11.70 -18.31
N GLU A 91 11.34 11.83 -18.95
CA GLU A 91 11.89 10.76 -19.79
C GLU A 91 12.26 9.53 -18.93
N GLY A 92 12.07 8.34 -19.49
CA GLY A 92 12.35 7.08 -18.79
C GLY A 92 11.39 6.77 -17.63
N VAL A 93 10.32 7.54 -17.43
CA VAL A 93 9.35 7.31 -16.35
C VAL A 93 8.04 6.73 -16.88
N VAL A 94 7.57 5.65 -16.26
CA VAL A 94 6.25 5.06 -16.52
C VAL A 94 5.38 5.18 -15.28
N VAL A 95 4.40 6.07 -15.32
CA VAL A 95 3.44 6.27 -14.21
C VAL A 95 2.35 5.20 -14.25
N LEU A 96 2.29 4.36 -13.21
CA LEU A 96 1.41 3.19 -13.14
C LEU A 96 -0.02 3.50 -12.68
N ASN A 97 -0.30 4.72 -12.22
CA ASN A 97 -1.65 5.10 -11.79
C ASN A 97 -2.62 5.15 -12.98
N LYS A 98 -3.54 4.17 -13.06
CA LYS A 98 -4.53 4.06 -14.15
C LYS A 98 -5.63 5.13 -14.10
N TYR A 99 -6.16 5.41 -12.92
CA TYR A 99 -7.31 6.31 -12.74
C TYR A 99 -6.93 7.55 -11.92
N PRO A 100 -7.52 8.73 -12.16
CA PRO A 100 -7.28 9.92 -11.35
C PRO A 100 -7.58 9.66 -9.86
N ALA A 101 -6.83 10.31 -8.99
CA ALA A 101 -7.05 10.27 -7.57
C ALA A 101 -8.32 11.08 -7.28
N VAL A 102 -9.44 10.39 -7.09
CA VAL A 102 -10.67 11.01 -6.61
C VAL A 102 -10.68 11.02 -5.09
N CYS A 103 -11.12 12.14 -4.51
CA CYS A 103 -11.49 12.18 -3.11
C CYS A 103 -12.78 11.36 -3.00
N SER A 104 -12.65 10.08 -2.67
CA SER A 104 -13.84 9.28 -2.34
C SER A 104 -14.58 10.00 -1.23
N LYS A 105 -15.92 10.11 -1.32
CA LYS A 105 -16.75 10.49 -0.17
C LYS A 105 -16.20 9.77 1.06
N GLU A 106 -16.03 10.51 2.15
CA GLU A 106 -15.56 10.02 3.44
C GLU A 106 -16.10 8.60 3.64
N TYR A 107 -15.20 7.61 3.69
CA TYR A 107 -15.60 6.22 3.78
C TYR A 107 -16.22 6.02 5.15
N LYS A 108 -17.54 6.25 5.26
CA LYS A 108 -18.34 5.88 6.42
C LYS A 108 -18.41 4.36 6.46
N ARG A 109 -17.33 3.70 6.85
CA ARG A 109 -17.47 2.37 7.43
C ARG A 109 -18.16 2.57 8.76
N ILE A 110 -19.50 2.60 8.74
CA ILE A 110 -20.29 2.44 9.96
C ILE A 110 -20.05 0.99 10.40
N LEU A 111 -18.95 0.78 11.13
CA LEU A 111 -18.76 -0.39 11.96
C LEU A 111 -19.69 -0.19 13.15
N ASN A 112 -20.96 -0.57 12.98
CA ASN A 112 -21.84 -0.70 14.14
C ASN A 112 -21.34 -1.86 15.01
N ARG A 113 -21.69 -1.84 16.29
CA ARG A 113 -21.25 -2.84 17.27
C ARG A 113 -21.50 -4.27 16.80
N VAL A 114 -22.57 -4.50 16.03
CA VAL A 114 -22.94 -5.79 15.45
C VAL A 114 -21.89 -6.27 14.45
N LYS A 115 -21.50 -5.46 13.46
CA LYS A 115 -20.45 -5.84 12.50
C LYS A 115 -19.09 -6.07 13.15
N VAL A 116 -18.78 -5.34 14.24
CA VAL A 116 -17.56 -5.60 15.01
C VAL A 116 -17.62 -6.95 15.71
N ILE A 117 -18.77 -7.34 16.27
CA ILE A 117 -18.98 -8.64 16.89
C ILE A 117 -18.87 -9.76 15.84
N GLU A 118 -19.51 -9.60 14.68
CA GLU A 118 -19.44 -10.56 13.57
C GLU A 118 -18.01 -10.78 13.08
N ILE A 119 -17.26 -9.68 12.84
CA ILE A 119 -15.86 -9.78 12.42
C ILE A 119 -15.01 -10.47 13.50
N LYS A 120 -15.24 -10.16 14.79
CA LYS A 120 -14.55 -10.83 15.89
C LYS A 120 -14.90 -12.33 15.98
N ALA A 121 -16.15 -12.70 15.74
CA ALA A 121 -16.61 -14.09 15.72
C ALA A 121 -15.97 -14.87 14.57
N LEU A 122 -15.99 -14.32 13.35
CA LEU A 122 -15.36 -14.93 12.17
C LEU A 122 -13.85 -15.14 12.36
N LEU A 123 -13.15 -14.15 12.95
CA LEU A 123 -11.72 -14.28 13.25
C LEU A 123 -11.43 -15.28 14.38
N ALA A 124 -12.35 -15.47 15.32
CA ALA A 124 -12.23 -16.47 16.37
C ALA A 124 -12.43 -17.89 15.83
N GLU A 125 -13.40 -18.08 14.93
CA GLU A 125 -13.64 -19.34 14.22
C GLU A 125 -12.45 -19.74 13.35
N ASP A 126 -11.87 -18.81 12.59
CA ASP A 126 -10.67 -19.07 11.78
C ASP A 126 -9.45 -19.40 12.65
N LYS A 127 -9.27 -18.74 13.81
CA LYS A 127 -8.21 -19.09 14.76
C LYS A 127 -8.40 -20.49 15.36
N MET A 128 -9.64 -20.91 15.60
CA MET A 128 -9.92 -22.27 16.06
C MET A 128 -9.64 -23.31 14.97
N LYS A 129 -10.07 -23.08 13.72
CA LYS A 129 -9.77 -23.97 12.58
C LYS A 129 -8.27 -24.17 12.36
N ILE A 130 -7.48 -23.10 12.45
CA ILE A 130 -6.01 -23.18 12.32
C ILE A 130 -5.37 -23.97 13.47
N LYS A 131 -5.89 -23.87 14.70
CA LYS A 131 -5.41 -24.66 15.85
C LYS A 131 -5.76 -26.14 15.72
N THR A 132 -6.94 -26.46 15.20
CA THR A 132 -7.38 -27.85 14.98
C THR A 132 -6.57 -28.53 13.87
N LEU A 133 -6.24 -27.81 12.79
CA LEU A 133 -5.38 -28.32 11.72
C LEU A 133 -3.94 -28.63 12.19
N ARG A 134 -3.39 -27.85 13.13
CA ARG A 134 -2.05 -28.10 13.69
C ARG A 134 -1.98 -29.30 14.65
N ARG A 135 -3.10 -29.77 15.20
CA ARG A 135 -3.12 -30.90 16.15
C ARG A 135 -3.20 -32.28 15.49
N ASN A 136 -3.55 -32.35 14.20
CA ASN A 136 -3.73 -33.63 13.49
C ASN A 136 -2.59 -33.98 12.53
N MET A 137 -1.46 -33.26 12.57
CA MET A 137 -0.27 -33.59 11.79
C MET A 137 0.62 -34.53 12.61
N VAL A 138 0.38 -35.83 12.52
CA VAL A 138 1.33 -36.86 12.95
C VAL A 138 2.46 -36.87 11.92
N VAL A 139 3.65 -36.44 12.34
CA VAL A 139 4.88 -36.63 11.59
C VAL A 139 5.31 -38.08 11.84
N ILE A 140 5.18 -38.93 10.82
CA ILE A 140 5.89 -40.21 10.78
C ILE A 140 7.30 -39.88 10.30
N LEU A 141 8.28 -39.99 11.21
CA LEU A 141 9.70 -40.07 10.87
C LEU A 141 10.06 -41.55 10.74
N HIS A 142 10.85 -41.87 9.71
CA HIS A 142 11.31 -43.21 9.37
C HIS A 142 11.99 -43.94 10.53
#